data_AF-A0A7W1NBP1-F1
#
_entry.id   AF-A0A7W1NBP1-F1
#
_cell.length_a   1.000
_cell.length_b   1.000
_cell.length_c   1.000
_cell.angle_alpha   90.00
_cell.angle_beta   90.00
_cell.angle_gamma   90.00
#
_symmetry.space_group_name_H-M   'P 1'
#
loop_
_entity.id
_entity.type
_entity.pdbx_description
1 polymer ?
#
loop_
_entity_poly.entity_id
_entity_poly.type
_entity_poly.pdbx_seq_one_letter_code
_entity_poly.pdbx_strand_id
1 'polypeptide(L)'
;MLRLIKWIVGLGLILGIGVTAFVATVNWRTNGEFSLRVFDPTWWQAGKTEAQPLIDSASATAKEAYSALWDEGGLVDQAEDWLKDTRERRAQPPVEAKVEPSGIAPDTPKPPAAAPRAEKSKATRQIEDRLDTAEELFEKGVGHYQSGDPSKTGYDASIKRELAAAKDCFTKVRDILDQQLDRYEQLPDHEARRLSDARRMQHLNSQMLFNAGKMGGGL
;
A
#
# COMPACT_ATOMS: atom_id res chain seq x y z
N MET A 1 5.47 -16.29 27.03
CA MET A 1 6.09 -15.15 27.75
C MET A 1 7.61 -15.32 27.90
N LEU A 2 8.12 -16.41 28.49
CA LEU A 2 9.58 -16.62 28.71
C LEU A 2 10.46 -16.60 27.43
N ARG A 3 9.94 -17.08 26.29
CA ARG A 3 10.66 -17.06 25.00
C ARG A 3 10.79 -15.65 24.40
N LEU A 4 9.76 -14.81 24.57
CA LEU A 4 9.75 -13.43 24.08
C LEU A 4 10.77 -12.58 24.84
N ILE A 5 10.83 -12.75 26.17
CA ILE A 5 11.80 -12.06 27.04
C ILE A 5 13.24 -12.40 26.64
N LYS A 6 13.55 -13.68 26.39
CA LYS A 6 14.88 -14.10 25.94
C LYS A 6 15.28 -13.47 24.60
N TRP A 7 14.33 -13.36 23.67
CA TRP A 7 14.56 -12.71 22.38
C TRP A 7 14.85 -11.22 22.54
N ILE A 8 14.06 -10.50 23.34
CA ILE A 8 14.26 -9.06 23.60
C ILE A 8 15.62 -8.82 24.26
N VAL A 9 15.99 -9.63 25.27
CA VAL A 9 17.28 -9.51 25.96
C VAL A 9 18.44 -9.82 25.01
N GLY A 10 18.32 -10.85 24.17
CA GLY A 10 19.34 -11.19 23.18
C GLY A 10 19.55 -10.08 22.15
N LEU A 11 18.46 -9.48 21.66
CA LEU A 11 18.51 -8.39 20.69
C LEU A 11 19.13 -7.11 21.28
N GLY A 12 18.80 -6.80 22.54
CA GLY A 12 19.40 -5.70 23.29
C GLY A 12 20.91 -5.87 23.50
N LEU A 13 21.38 -7.08 23.82
CA LEU A 13 22.81 -7.38 23.95
C LEU A 13 23.55 -7.20 22.62
N ILE A 14 22.99 -7.69 21.52
CA ILE A 14 23.59 -7.54 20.18
C ILE A 14 23.69 -6.06 19.78
N LEU A 15 22.63 -5.28 20.01
CA LEU A 15 22.64 -3.84 19.76
C LEU A 15 23.69 -3.12 20.62
N GLY A 16 23.79 -3.46 21.91
CA GLY A 16 24.79 -2.86 22.82
C GLY A 16 26.23 -3.12 22.36
N ILE A 17 26.52 -4.35 21.94
CA ILE A 17 27.84 -4.72 21.39
C ILE A 17 28.10 -3.97 20.08
N GLY A 18 27.12 -3.91 19.18
CA GLY A 18 27.25 -3.20 17.90
C GLY A 18 27.52 -1.71 18.08
N VAL A 19 26.79 -1.05 18.98
CA VAL A 19 26.97 0.37 19.31
C VAL A 19 28.36 0.61 19.92
N THR A 20 28.80 -0.26 20.83
CA THR A 20 30.12 -0.12 21.47
C THR A 20 31.25 -0.34 20.46
N ALA A 21 31.12 -1.33 19.57
CA ALA A 21 32.09 -1.59 18.51
C ALA A 21 32.16 -0.44 17.49
N PHE A 22 31.02 0.13 17.12
CA PHE A 22 30.95 1.30 16.25
C PHE A 22 31.70 2.49 16.88
N VAL A 23 31.37 2.84 18.13
CA VAL A 23 32.01 3.97 18.83
C VAL A 23 33.49 3.75 19.08
N ALA A 24 33.92 2.51 19.35
CA ALA A 24 35.34 2.16 19.43
C ALA A 24 36.06 2.36 18.09
N THR A 25 35.44 1.97 16.97
CA THR A 25 36.01 2.13 15.62
C THR A 25 36.12 3.60 15.23
N VAL A 26 35.10 4.39 15.54
CA VAL A 26 35.08 5.84 15.32
C VAL A 26 36.21 6.51 16.11
N ASN A 27 36.28 6.26 17.42
CA ASN A 27 37.34 6.84 18.25
C ASN A 27 38.76 6.44 17.79
N TRP A 28 38.93 5.19 17.33
CA TRP A 28 40.20 4.74 16.77
C TRP A 28 40.57 5.49 15.50
N ARG A 29 39.61 5.74 14.59
CA ARG A 29 39.86 6.52 13.36
C ARG A 29 40.23 7.97 13.66
N THR A 30 39.59 8.59 14.64
CA THR A 30 39.78 10.02 14.92
C THR A 30 41.04 10.28 15.74
N ASN A 31 41.35 9.41 16.70
CA ASN A 31 42.42 9.64 17.68
C ASN A 31 43.63 8.71 17.53
N GLY A 32 43.57 7.71 16.64
CA GLY A 32 44.64 6.72 16.45
C GLY A 32 44.80 5.70 17.57
N GLU A 33 44.07 5.86 18.68
CA GLU A 33 44.11 4.98 19.86
C GLU A 33 42.85 4.15 19.98
N PHE A 34 43.01 2.83 20.08
CA PHE A 34 41.92 1.93 20.43
C PHE A 34 41.68 2.00 21.94
N SER A 35 40.60 2.66 22.36
CA SER A 35 40.20 2.70 23.78
C SER A 35 38.72 2.34 23.94
N LEU A 36 38.44 1.51 24.95
CA LEU A 36 37.09 1.14 25.38
C LEU A 36 36.77 1.86 26.68
N ARG A 37 36.29 3.10 26.59
CA ARG A 37 35.90 3.92 27.74
C ARG A 37 34.39 4.07 27.79
N VAL A 38 33.70 2.95 27.98
CA VAL A 38 32.23 2.85 27.89
C VAL A 38 31.50 3.74 28.91
N PHE A 39 32.16 4.13 30.00
CA PHE A 39 31.62 5.03 31.03
C PHE A 39 32.04 6.49 30.86
N ASP A 40 32.86 6.83 29.86
CA ASP A 40 33.30 8.20 29.59
C ASP A 40 32.31 8.88 28.63
N PRO A 41 31.61 9.94 29.05
CA PRO A 41 30.65 10.64 28.19
C PRO A 41 31.28 11.22 26.92
N THR A 42 32.57 11.58 26.95
CA THR A 42 33.28 12.16 25.81
C THR A 42 33.58 11.11 24.73
N TRP A 43 33.80 9.86 25.15
CA TRP A 43 33.99 8.71 24.25
C TRP A 43 32.77 8.48 23.35
N TRP A 44 31.57 8.73 23.88
CA TRP A 44 30.32 8.63 23.12
C TRP A 44 30.07 9.80 22.17
N GLN A 45 30.69 10.97 22.38
CA GLN A 45 30.45 12.15 21.54
C GLN A 45 30.93 11.94 20.10
N ALA A 46 32.10 11.31 19.92
CA ALA A 46 32.62 11.02 18.58
C ALA A 46 31.65 10.10 17.79
N GLY A 47 31.16 9.05 18.45
CA GLY A 47 30.14 8.17 17.89
C GLY A 47 28.82 8.89 17.58
N LYS A 48 28.39 9.82 18.44
CA LYS A 48 27.19 10.63 18.23
C LYS A 48 27.33 11.56 17.02
N THR A 49 28.44 12.27 16.89
CA THR A 49 28.70 13.19 15.78
C THR A 49 28.77 12.45 14.44
N GLU A 50 29.40 11.27 14.39
CA GLU A 50 29.50 10.48 13.15
C GLU A 50 28.19 9.72 12.83
N ALA A 51 27.39 9.36 13.84
CA ALA A 51 26.07 8.77 13.65
C ALA A 51 24.99 9.79 13.28
N GLN A 52 25.14 11.06 13.67
CA GLN A 52 24.16 12.12 13.39
C GLN A 52 23.75 12.22 11.92
N PRO A 53 24.67 12.24 10.92
CA PRO A 53 24.27 12.28 9.51
C PRO A 53 23.47 11.04 9.07
N LEU A 54 23.74 9.86 9.66
CA LEU A 54 22.97 8.65 9.39
C LEU A 54 21.56 8.73 9.98
N ILE A 55 21.44 9.29 11.19
CA ILE A 55 20.16 9.54 11.86
C ILE A 55 19.34 10.57 11.07
N ASP A 56 19.98 11.66 10.64
CA ASP A 56 19.35 12.72 9.86
C ASP A 56 18.89 12.19 8.50
N SER A 57 19.74 11.41 7.81
CA SER A 57 19.38 10.74 6.56
C SER A 57 18.22 9.77 6.76
N ALA A 58 18.24 8.94 7.80
CA ALA A 58 17.15 8.02 8.09
C ALA A 58 15.84 8.76 8.43
N SER A 59 15.93 9.87 9.17
CA SER A 59 14.78 10.72 9.47
C SER A 59 14.22 11.39 8.22
N ALA A 60 15.09 11.87 7.32
CA ALA A 60 14.67 12.45 6.04
C ALA A 60 13.97 11.41 5.15
N THR A 61 14.54 10.22 4.99
CA THR A 61 13.91 9.12 4.24
C THR A 61 12.59 8.69 4.87
N ALA A 62 12.51 8.64 6.20
CA ALA A 62 11.26 8.31 6.89
C ALA A 62 10.17 9.37 6.64
N LYS A 63 10.52 10.66 6.64
CA LYS A 63 9.60 11.76 6.31
C LYS A 63 9.15 11.70 4.86
N GLU A 64 10.06 11.44 3.93
CA GLU A 64 9.72 11.29 2.51
C GLU A 64 8.77 10.11 2.29
N ALA A 65 9.07 8.95 2.87
CA ALA A 65 8.18 7.80 2.83
C ALA A 65 6.81 8.10 3.46
N TYR A 66 6.77 8.90 4.53
CA TYR A 66 5.53 9.34 5.14
C TYR A 66 4.68 10.18 4.19
N SER A 67 5.31 11.20 3.58
CA SER A 67 4.63 12.10 2.66
C SER A 67 4.07 11.37 1.45
N ALA A 68 4.81 10.38 0.90
CA ALA A 68 4.34 9.56 -0.21
C ALA A 68 3.09 8.72 0.13
N LEU A 69 2.80 8.47 1.41
CA LEU A 69 1.68 7.64 1.84
C LEU A 69 0.43 8.48 2.18
N TRP A 70 0.59 9.55 2.96
CA TRP A 70 -0.53 10.28 3.56
C TRP A 70 -0.60 11.78 3.24
N ASP A 71 0.44 12.38 2.65
CA ASP A 71 0.34 13.78 2.22
C ASP A 71 -0.40 13.86 0.88
N GLU A 72 -0.65 15.09 0.44
CA GLU A 72 -1.39 15.41 -0.79
C GLU A 72 -0.81 14.67 -2.01
N GLY A 73 -1.66 13.93 -2.72
CA GLY A 73 -1.29 13.10 -3.86
C GLY A 73 -0.60 11.78 -3.49
N GLY A 74 -0.52 11.47 -2.20
CA GLY A 74 -0.01 10.21 -1.67
C GLY A 74 -0.90 9.01 -2.01
N LEU A 75 -0.50 7.85 -1.50
CA LEU A 75 -1.17 6.59 -1.80
C LEU A 75 -2.64 6.56 -1.34
N VAL A 76 -2.96 7.19 -0.20
CA VAL A 76 -4.35 7.30 0.29
C VAL A 76 -5.21 8.08 -0.70
N ASP A 77 -4.76 9.26 -1.11
CA ASP A 77 -5.47 10.11 -2.08
C ASP A 77 -5.66 9.40 -3.41
N GLN A 78 -4.63 8.70 -3.91
CA GLN A 78 -4.73 7.91 -5.14
C GLN A 78 -5.79 6.79 -5.05
N ALA A 79 -5.95 6.18 -3.88
CA ALA A 79 -6.96 5.16 -3.64
C ALA A 79 -8.37 5.76 -3.53
N GLU A 80 -8.51 6.90 -2.85
CA GLU A 80 -9.78 7.63 -2.74
C GLU A 80 -10.25 8.18 -4.10
N ASP A 81 -9.33 8.75 -4.89
CA ASP A 81 -9.60 9.22 -6.24
C ASP A 81 -10.05 8.09 -7.15
N TRP A 82 -9.40 6.93 -7.06
CA TRP A 82 -9.83 5.75 -7.81
C TRP A 82 -11.23 5.28 -7.40
N LEU A 83 -11.54 5.24 -6.09
CA LEU A 83 -12.87 4.88 -5.58
C LEU A 83 -13.94 5.85 -6.08
N LYS A 84 -13.66 7.16 -6.02
CA LYS A 84 -14.56 8.22 -6.49
C LYS A 84 -14.81 8.09 -7.99
N ASP A 85 -13.75 7.99 -8.79
CA ASP A 85 -13.83 7.82 -10.24
C ASP A 85 -14.63 6.56 -10.61
N THR A 86 -14.40 5.44 -9.91
CA THR A 86 -15.13 4.19 -10.14
C THR A 86 -16.63 4.33 -9.85
N ARG A 87 -17.01 5.01 -8.76
CA ARG A 87 -18.42 5.28 -8.43
C ARG A 87 -19.10 6.19 -9.44
N GLU A 88 -18.44 7.29 -9.80
CA GLU A 88 -18.97 8.25 -10.78
C GLU A 88 -19.21 7.57 -12.13
N ARG A 89 -18.29 6.72 -12.56
CA ARG A 89 -18.41 5.95 -13.80
C ARG A 89 -19.55 4.94 -13.79
N ARG A 90 -19.85 4.32 -12.64
CA ARG A 90 -20.98 3.39 -12.48
C ARG A 90 -22.33 4.10 -12.41
N ALA A 91 -22.35 5.30 -11.84
CA ALA A 91 -23.56 6.11 -11.76
C ALA A 91 -24.00 6.63 -13.14
N GLN A 92 -23.07 6.74 -14.10
CA GLN A 92 -23.39 7.11 -15.47
C GLN A 92 -23.97 5.92 -16.23
N PRO A 93 -25.14 6.07 -16.91
CA PRO A 93 -25.62 5.06 -17.83
C PRO A 93 -24.58 4.84 -18.94
N PRO A 94 -24.46 3.62 -19.49
CA PRO A 94 -23.51 3.35 -20.56
C PRO A 94 -23.83 4.29 -21.73
N VAL A 95 -22.99 5.30 -21.90
CA VAL A 95 -23.09 6.23 -23.03
C VAL A 95 -22.88 5.36 -24.26
N GLU A 96 -23.95 5.14 -25.03
CA GLU A 96 -23.84 4.64 -26.39
C GLU A 96 -22.80 5.53 -27.08
N ALA A 97 -21.68 4.93 -27.49
CA ALA A 97 -20.66 5.63 -28.21
C ALA A 97 -21.34 6.26 -29.44
N LYS A 98 -21.61 7.56 -29.37
CA LYS A 98 -22.10 8.34 -30.49
C LYS A 98 -20.93 8.39 -31.45
N VAL A 99 -20.87 7.41 -32.35
CA VAL A 99 -19.94 7.41 -33.48
C VAL A 99 -20.30 8.66 -34.27
N GLU A 100 -19.52 9.73 -34.12
CA GLU A 100 -19.61 10.87 -35.02
C GLU A 100 -19.30 10.36 -36.43
N PRO A 101 -20.23 10.48 -37.39
CA PRO A 101 -19.96 10.10 -38.77
C PRO A 101 -19.00 11.15 -39.33
N SER A 102 -17.70 10.87 -39.28
CA SER A 102 -16.73 11.58 -40.10
C SER A 102 -17.08 11.28 -41.55
N GLY A 103 -17.60 12.31 -42.23
CA GLY A 103 -18.19 12.17 -43.55
C GLY A 103 -17.18 11.71 -44.60
N ILE A 104 -17.47 10.56 -45.22
CA ILE A 104 -17.32 10.27 -46.65
C ILE A 104 -18.38 9.18 -46.95
N ALA A 105 -19.30 9.47 -47.89
CA ALA A 105 -20.15 8.47 -48.57
C ALA A 105 -19.53 8.21 -49.97
N PRO A 106 -19.69 7.02 -50.61
CA PRO A 106 -20.95 6.28 -50.70
C PRO A 106 -20.90 4.74 -50.54
N ASP A 107 -22.09 4.18 -50.30
CA ASP A 107 -22.51 2.77 -50.37
C ASP A 107 -21.83 1.75 -49.46
N THR A 108 -22.10 1.87 -48.16
CA THR A 108 -21.86 0.79 -47.19
C THR A 108 -23.19 0.19 -46.73
N PRO A 109 -23.35 -1.15 -46.71
CA PRO A 109 -24.58 -1.80 -46.26
C PRO A 109 -24.99 -1.31 -44.87
N LYS A 110 -26.29 -1.06 -44.71
CA LYS A 110 -26.98 -0.76 -43.43
C LYS A 110 -26.28 -1.48 -42.27
N PRO A 111 -25.73 -0.77 -41.26
CA PRO A 111 -25.14 -1.41 -40.10
C PRO A 111 -26.15 -2.41 -39.54
N PRO A 112 -25.79 -3.69 -39.32
CA PRO A 112 -26.67 -4.59 -38.61
C PRO A 112 -27.03 -3.91 -37.29
N ALA A 113 -28.32 -3.84 -37.01
CA ALA A 113 -28.84 -3.30 -35.75
C ALA A 113 -27.99 -3.90 -34.63
N ALA A 114 -27.41 -3.02 -33.78
CA ALA A 114 -26.59 -3.45 -32.66
C ALA A 114 -27.34 -4.55 -31.94
N ALA A 115 -26.81 -5.78 -32.00
CA ALA A 115 -27.44 -6.91 -31.38
C ALA A 115 -27.69 -6.55 -29.92
N PRO A 116 -28.88 -6.82 -29.36
CA PRO A 116 -29.12 -6.58 -27.94
C PRO A 116 -27.96 -7.20 -27.17
N ARG A 117 -27.28 -6.40 -26.33
CA ARG A 117 -26.14 -6.88 -25.52
C ARG A 117 -26.58 -8.19 -24.88
N ALA A 118 -25.92 -9.28 -25.26
CA ALA A 118 -26.24 -10.59 -24.73
C ALA A 118 -26.24 -10.50 -23.21
N GLU A 119 -27.29 -11.01 -22.59
CA GLU A 119 -27.42 -10.98 -21.14
C GLU A 119 -26.19 -11.64 -20.50
N LYS A 120 -25.54 -10.96 -19.54
CA LYS A 120 -24.35 -11.51 -18.87
C LYS A 120 -24.65 -12.90 -18.32
N SER A 121 -23.73 -13.83 -18.53
CA SER A 121 -23.81 -15.20 -18.04
C SER A 121 -23.88 -15.22 -16.50
N LYS A 122 -24.46 -16.28 -15.95
CA LYS A 122 -24.51 -16.46 -14.49
C LYS A 122 -23.12 -16.48 -13.86
N ALA A 123 -22.12 -17.04 -14.55
CA ALA A 123 -20.75 -17.08 -14.09
C ALA A 123 -20.15 -15.66 -14.01
N THR A 124 -20.38 -14.84 -15.04
CA THR A 124 -19.93 -13.44 -15.10
C THR A 124 -20.49 -12.63 -13.94
N ARG A 125 -21.80 -12.71 -13.70
CA ARG A 125 -22.45 -12.01 -12.57
C ARG A 125 -21.88 -12.44 -11.22
N GLN A 126 -21.68 -13.74 -11.00
CA GLN A 126 -21.10 -14.24 -9.76
C GLN A 126 -19.69 -13.72 -9.49
N ILE A 127 -18.86 -13.59 -10.54
CA ILE A 127 -17.53 -13.00 -10.38
C ILE A 127 -17.63 -11.49 -10.14
N GLU A 128 -18.52 -10.79 -10.85
CA GLU A 128 -18.74 -9.36 -10.65
C GLU A 128 -19.19 -9.02 -9.22
N ASP A 129 -20.07 -9.83 -8.63
CA ASP A 129 -20.49 -9.70 -7.22
C ASP A 129 -19.29 -9.86 -6.25
N ARG A 130 -18.36 -10.75 -6.58
CA ARG A 130 -17.11 -10.92 -5.78
C ARG A 130 -16.18 -9.74 -5.94
N LEU A 131 -16.05 -9.19 -7.15
CA LEU A 131 -15.28 -7.98 -7.40
C LEU A 131 -15.90 -6.77 -6.69
N ASP A 132 -17.23 -6.70 -6.59
CA ASP A 132 -17.93 -5.67 -5.80
C ASP A 132 -17.63 -5.82 -4.30
N THR A 133 -17.66 -7.06 -3.80
CA THR A 133 -17.25 -7.35 -2.41
C THR A 133 -15.80 -6.91 -2.16
N ALA A 134 -14.89 -7.11 -3.12
CA ALA A 134 -13.51 -6.67 -3.00
C ALA A 134 -13.40 -5.14 -2.98
N GLU A 135 -14.18 -4.43 -3.79
CA GLU A 135 -14.20 -2.96 -3.79
C GLU A 135 -14.70 -2.39 -2.45
N GLU A 136 -15.78 -2.94 -1.89
CA GLU A 136 -16.27 -2.55 -0.56
C GLU A 136 -15.23 -2.80 0.56
N LEU A 137 -14.52 -3.93 0.48
CA LEU A 137 -13.45 -4.26 1.42
C LEU A 137 -12.25 -3.33 1.25
N PHE A 138 -11.92 -2.96 0.01
CA PHE A 138 -10.84 -2.03 -0.30
C PHE A 138 -11.15 -0.66 0.28
N GLU A 139 -12.35 -0.13 0.05
CA GLU A 139 -12.82 1.12 0.65
C GLU A 139 -12.72 1.11 2.19
N LYS A 140 -13.25 0.06 2.84
CA LYS A 140 -13.14 -0.09 4.30
C LYS A 140 -11.68 -0.11 4.75
N GLY A 141 -10.83 -0.80 3.99
CA GLY A 141 -9.38 -0.85 4.22
C GLY A 141 -8.73 0.53 4.14
N VAL A 142 -9.07 1.33 3.13
CA VAL A 142 -8.59 2.72 2.97
C VAL A 142 -9.00 3.56 4.18
N GLY A 143 -10.27 3.48 4.61
CA GLY A 143 -10.76 4.22 5.77
C GLY A 143 -10.04 3.85 7.08
N HIS A 144 -9.82 2.56 7.33
CA HIS A 144 -9.01 2.11 8.47
C HIS A 144 -7.55 2.58 8.37
N TYR A 145 -6.96 2.55 7.17
CA TYR A 145 -5.58 2.96 6.96
C TYR A 145 -5.37 4.46 7.20
N GLN A 146 -6.31 5.28 6.74
CA GLN A 146 -6.33 6.73 6.99
C GLN A 146 -6.58 7.06 8.46
N SER A 147 -7.42 6.27 9.15
CA SER A 147 -7.63 6.39 10.60
C SER A 147 -6.42 5.92 11.41
N GLY A 148 -5.60 5.05 10.83
CA GLY A 148 -4.33 4.55 11.37
C GLY A 148 -3.12 5.45 11.08
N ASP A 149 -3.34 6.72 10.73
CA ASP A 149 -2.30 7.72 10.45
C ASP A 149 -1.64 8.21 11.76
N PRO A 150 -0.38 7.83 12.03
CA PRO A 150 0.28 8.19 13.28
C PRO A 150 0.73 9.66 13.36
N SER A 151 0.73 10.43 12.26
CA SER A 151 1.09 11.86 12.31
C SER A 151 0.04 12.70 13.02
N LYS A 152 -1.22 12.25 13.01
CA LYS A 152 -2.34 12.99 13.61
C LYS A 152 -2.39 12.88 15.13
N THR A 153 -2.15 11.67 15.66
CA THR A 153 -2.36 11.38 17.09
C THR A 153 -1.18 10.70 17.78
N GLY A 154 -0.08 10.45 17.05
CA GLY A 154 1.03 9.63 17.53
C GLY A 154 0.76 8.13 17.40
N TYR A 155 1.80 7.31 17.58
CA TYR A 155 1.71 5.86 17.40
C TYR A 155 1.32 5.15 18.70
N ASP A 156 0.05 4.78 18.83
CA ASP A 156 -0.51 4.14 20.03
C ASP A 156 -1.20 2.79 19.74
N ALA A 157 -1.84 2.21 20.76
CA ALA A 157 -2.56 0.95 20.62
C ALA A 157 -3.81 1.05 19.73
N SER A 158 -4.43 2.23 19.63
CA SER A 158 -5.58 2.46 18.75
C SER A 158 -5.15 2.46 17.29
N ILE A 159 -4.09 3.21 16.96
CA ILE A 159 -3.49 3.23 15.62
C ILE A 159 -3.06 1.83 15.17
N LYS A 160 -2.44 1.04 16.06
CA LYS A 160 -2.10 -0.36 15.75
C LYS A 160 -3.32 -1.21 15.38
N ARG A 161 -4.47 -1.01 16.06
CA ARG A 161 -5.71 -1.73 15.74
C ARG A 161 -6.26 -1.31 14.40
N GLU A 162 -6.26 -0.02 14.08
CA GLU A 162 -6.70 0.49 12.79
C GLU A 162 -5.83 -0.05 11.64
N LEU A 163 -4.50 -0.01 11.78
CA LEU A 163 -3.59 -0.57 10.77
C LEU A 163 -3.73 -2.09 10.63
N ALA A 164 -4.03 -2.81 11.72
CA ALA A 164 -4.31 -4.25 11.66
C ALA A 164 -5.64 -4.54 10.95
N ALA A 165 -6.68 -3.73 11.19
CA ALA A 165 -7.97 -3.83 10.49
C ALA A 165 -7.82 -3.53 9.00
N ALA A 166 -7.09 -2.47 8.64
CA ALA A 166 -6.76 -2.14 7.26
C ALA A 166 -6.04 -3.31 6.56
N LYS A 167 -5.03 -3.89 7.22
CA LYS A 167 -4.30 -5.06 6.71
C LYS A 167 -5.21 -6.27 6.47
N ASP A 168 -6.14 -6.55 7.38
CA ASP A 168 -7.11 -7.64 7.22
C ASP A 168 -8.02 -7.41 6.00
N CYS A 169 -8.54 -6.19 5.83
CA CYS A 169 -9.29 -5.79 4.64
C CYS A 169 -8.49 -6.01 3.36
N PHE A 170 -7.28 -5.43 3.25
CA PHE A 170 -6.45 -5.53 2.05
C PHE A 170 -6.01 -6.97 1.72
N THR A 171 -5.83 -7.81 2.75
CA THR A 171 -5.54 -9.23 2.57
C THR A 171 -6.72 -9.93 1.90
N LYS A 172 -7.96 -9.68 2.36
CA LYS A 172 -9.17 -10.24 1.76
C LYS A 172 -9.38 -9.76 0.32
N VAL A 173 -9.11 -8.48 0.05
CA VAL A 173 -9.16 -7.92 -1.32
C VAL A 173 -8.18 -8.65 -2.23
N ARG A 174 -6.92 -8.82 -1.82
CA ARG A 174 -5.92 -9.58 -2.57
C ARG A 174 -6.41 -10.99 -2.86
N ASP A 175 -6.87 -11.69 -1.83
CA ASP A 175 -7.29 -13.09 -1.95
C ASP A 175 -8.48 -13.23 -2.92
N ILE A 176 -9.42 -12.28 -2.94
CA ILE A 176 -10.51 -12.25 -3.93
C ILE A 176 -9.95 -11.99 -5.33
N LEU A 177 -9.15 -10.94 -5.52
CA LEU A 177 -8.63 -10.55 -6.84
C LEU A 177 -7.76 -11.65 -7.47
N ASP A 178 -6.85 -12.24 -6.70
CA ASP A 178 -5.97 -13.32 -7.16
C ASP A 178 -6.78 -14.57 -7.59
N GLN A 179 -7.94 -14.82 -6.97
CA GLN A 179 -8.80 -15.95 -7.33
C GLN A 179 -9.71 -15.66 -8.54
N GLN A 180 -10.12 -14.41 -8.74
CA GLN A 180 -11.18 -14.05 -9.68
C GLN A 180 -10.68 -13.45 -11.01
N LEU A 181 -9.59 -12.70 -11.03
CA LEU A 181 -9.19 -11.91 -12.20
C LEU A 181 -8.95 -12.78 -13.45
N ASP A 182 -8.13 -13.82 -13.33
CA ASP A 182 -7.82 -14.72 -14.45
C ASP A 182 -9.08 -15.46 -14.95
N ARG A 183 -9.98 -15.81 -14.03
CA ARG A 183 -11.26 -16.47 -14.36
C ARG A 183 -12.20 -15.52 -15.08
N TYR A 184 -12.23 -14.25 -14.66
CA TYR A 184 -13.07 -13.22 -15.28
C TYR A 184 -12.63 -12.97 -16.72
N GLU A 185 -11.33 -12.82 -16.97
CA GLU A 185 -10.76 -12.57 -18.30
C GLU A 185 -11.05 -13.71 -19.30
N GLN A 186 -11.18 -14.95 -18.82
CA GLN A 186 -11.51 -16.11 -19.65
C GLN A 186 -12.98 -16.20 -20.07
N LEU A 187 -13.88 -15.41 -19.45
CA LEU A 187 -15.30 -15.45 -19.80
C LEU A 187 -15.55 -14.70 -21.12
N PRO A 188 -16.37 -15.24 -22.04
CA PRO A 188 -16.60 -14.64 -23.36
C PRO A 188 -17.37 -13.31 -23.30
N ASP A 189 -18.08 -13.05 -22.21
CA ASP A 189 -18.95 -11.90 -21.97
C ASP A 189 -18.42 -10.97 -20.87
N HIS A 190 -17.12 -11.07 -20.52
CA HIS A 190 -16.51 -10.17 -19.54
C HIS A 190 -16.43 -8.72 -20.06
N GLU A 191 -16.50 -7.76 -19.14
CA GLU A 191 -16.34 -6.36 -19.49
C GLU A 191 -14.87 -5.95 -19.31
N ALA A 192 -14.20 -5.59 -20.42
CA ALA A 192 -12.79 -5.18 -20.41
C ALA A 192 -12.52 -4.01 -19.43
N ARG A 193 -13.47 -3.09 -19.30
CA ARG A 193 -13.40 -1.98 -18.34
C ARG A 193 -13.37 -2.48 -16.90
N ARG A 194 -14.28 -3.39 -16.55
CA ARG A 194 -14.36 -3.98 -15.22
C ARG A 194 -13.07 -4.73 -14.84
N LEU A 195 -12.49 -5.43 -15.81
CA LEU A 195 -11.19 -6.09 -15.65
C LEU A 195 -10.07 -5.06 -15.40
N SER A 196 -10.04 -3.96 -16.17
CA SER A 196 -9.08 -2.87 -15.99
C SER A 196 -9.19 -2.22 -14.60
N ASP A 197 -10.41 -1.94 -14.14
CA ASP A 197 -10.64 -1.35 -12.82
C ASP A 197 -10.19 -2.30 -11.70
N ALA A 198 -10.49 -3.59 -11.83
CA ALA A 198 -10.07 -4.59 -10.86
C ALA A 198 -8.54 -4.80 -10.81
N ARG A 199 -7.84 -4.70 -11.96
CA ARG A 199 -6.36 -4.71 -12.01
C ARG A 199 -5.76 -3.47 -11.36
N ARG A 200 -6.36 -2.29 -11.57
CA ARG A 200 -5.93 -1.05 -10.89
C ARG A 200 -6.13 -1.15 -9.38
N MET A 201 -7.26 -1.71 -8.93
CA MET A 201 -7.48 -2.03 -7.51
C MET A 201 -6.42 -2.99 -6.97
N GLN A 202 -6.06 -4.04 -7.72
CA GLN A 202 -5.01 -4.99 -7.30
C GLN A 202 -3.67 -4.30 -7.08
N HIS A 203 -3.29 -3.38 -7.98
CA HIS A 203 -2.07 -2.60 -7.87
C HIS A 203 -2.06 -1.72 -6.61
N LEU A 204 -3.11 -0.90 -6.42
CA LEU A 204 -3.25 -0.03 -5.24
C LEU A 204 -3.27 -0.85 -3.94
N ASN A 205 -4.06 -1.93 -3.92
CA ASN A 205 -4.16 -2.84 -2.79
C ASN A 205 -2.80 -3.46 -2.42
N SER A 206 -1.97 -3.83 -3.40
CA SER A 206 -0.65 -4.39 -3.13
C SER A 206 0.28 -3.39 -2.40
N GLN A 207 0.24 -2.12 -2.81
CA GLN A 207 1.01 -1.05 -2.18
C GLN A 207 0.49 -0.77 -0.77
N MET A 208 -0.83 -0.63 -0.61
CA MET A 208 -1.43 -0.36 0.70
C MET A 208 -1.23 -1.52 1.68
N LEU A 209 -1.39 -2.77 1.24
CA LEU A 209 -1.14 -3.96 2.06
C LEU A 209 0.30 -4.02 2.54
N PHE A 210 1.27 -3.74 1.66
CA PHE A 210 2.68 -3.68 2.03
C PHE A 210 2.92 -2.65 3.13
N ASN A 211 2.43 -1.42 2.95
CA ASN A 211 2.64 -0.35 3.91
C ASN A 211 1.90 -0.60 5.24
N ALA A 212 0.65 -1.09 5.20
CA ALA A 212 -0.09 -1.49 6.39
C ALA A 212 0.65 -2.61 7.15
N GLY A 213 1.28 -3.55 6.43
CA GLY A 213 2.12 -4.59 7.00
C GLY A 213 3.37 -4.03 7.71
N LYS A 214 4.05 -3.05 7.10
CA LYS A 214 5.24 -2.41 7.66
C LYS A 214 4.95 -1.59 8.92
N MET A 215 3.76 -1.03 9.03
CA MET A 215 3.42 -0.10 10.11
C MET A 215 2.60 -0.74 11.23
N GLY A 216 1.78 -1.74 10.91
CA GLY A 216 1.01 -2.50 11.91
C GLY A 216 1.84 -3.60 12.62
N GLY A 217 2.88 -4.11 11.96
CA GLY A 217 3.82 -5.07 12.54
C GLY A 217 5.09 -4.36 13.01
N GLY A 218 5.20 -4.08 14.31
CA GLY A 218 6.50 -3.78 14.88
C GLY A 218 7.46 -4.94 14.58
N LEU A 219 8.63 -4.62 14.02
CA LEU A 219 9.75 -5.55 13.87
C LEU A 219 10.00 -6.33 15.18
#